data_AF-A0A2V9GME7-F1
#
_entry.id   AF-A0A2V9GME7-F1
#
_cell.length_a   1.000
_cell.length_b   1.000
_cell.length_c   1.000
_cell.angle_alpha   90.00
_cell.angle_beta   90.00
_cell.angle_gamma   90.00
#
_symmetry.space_group_name_H-M   'P 1'
#
loop_
_entity.id
_entity.type
_entity.pdbx_description
1 polymer ?
#
loop_
_entity_poly.entity_id
_entity_poly.type
_entity_poly.pdbx_seq_one_letter_code
_entity_poly.pdbx_strand_id
1 'polypeptide(L)' 'MGLIKLRKANEAGEDVGVLFVNSDQIVAIIAGQNTTELQMTDGHTRWVKDTPEEVVSFAKTTT' A
#
# COMPACT_ATOMS: atom_id res chain seq x y z
N MET A 1 -7.28 15.15 -0.68
CA MET A 1 -7.51 13.71 -0.89
C MET A 1 -6.49 13.22 -1.88
N GLY A 2 -5.56 12.42 -1.40
CA GLY A 2 -4.47 11.89 -2.20
C GLY A 2 -4.76 10.49 -2.72
N LEU A 3 -4.83 10.32 -4.04
CA LEU A 3 -4.89 8.98 -4.63
C LEU A 3 -3.47 8.56 -5.03
N ILE A 4 -3.00 7.45 -4.47
CA ILE A 4 -1.70 6.88 -4.82
C ILE A 4 -1.87 5.57 -5.58
N LYS A 5 -0.95 5.33 -6.52
CA LYS A 5 -0.88 4.13 -7.35
C LYS A 5 0.29 3.27 -6.86
N LEU A 6 -0.01 2.04 -6.45
CA LEU A 6 0.94 1.08 -5.91
C LEU A 6 0.94 -0.21 -6.74
N ARG A 7 2.03 -0.96 -6.69
CA ARG A 7 2.12 -2.30 -7.26
C ARG A 7 1.46 -3.29 -6.32
N LYS A 8 0.36 -3.90 -6.76
CA LYS A 8 -0.40 -4.87 -5.97
C LYS A 8 0.36 -6.19 -5.90
N ALA A 9 0.40 -6.76 -4.71
CA ALA A 9 0.90 -8.11 -4.49
C ALA A 9 -0.19 -9.04 -3.96
N ASN A 10 -0.03 -10.34 -4.18
CA ASN A 10 -0.77 -11.37 -3.43
C ASN A 10 -0.02 -11.73 -2.13
N GLU A 11 -0.58 -12.68 -1.35
CA GLU A 11 0.01 -13.15 -0.10
C GLU A 11 1.38 -13.83 -0.29
N ALA A 12 1.61 -14.45 -1.45
CA ALA A 12 2.91 -15.02 -1.81
C ALA A 12 3.95 -13.94 -2.20
N GLY A 13 3.51 -12.69 -2.30
CA GLY A 13 4.31 -11.56 -2.72
C GLY A 13 4.55 -11.51 -4.22
N GLU A 14 3.74 -12.15 -5.03
CA GLU A 14 3.80 -12.03 -6.49
C GLU A 14 3.08 -10.75 -6.94
N ASP A 15 3.62 -10.07 -7.93
CA ASP A 15 2.94 -8.91 -8.53
C ASP A 15 1.69 -9.39 -9.28
N VAL A 16 0.54 -8.85 -8.90
CA VAL A 16 -0.77 -9.19 -9.47
C VAL A 16 -1.44 -7.96 -10.10
N GLY A 17 -0.67 -6.91 -10.38
CA GLY A 17 -1.12 -5.71 -11.06
C GLY A 17 -1.01 -4.45 -10.21
N VAL A 18 -1.98 -3.55 -10.36
CA VAL A 18 -1.95 -2.22 -9.77
C VAL A 18 -3.05 -2.06 -8.72
N LEU A 19 -2.74 -1.34 -7.65
CA LEU A 19 -3.67 -0.95 -6.60
C LEU A 19 -3.74 0.58 -6.51
N PHE A 20 -4.94 1.15 -6.58
CA PHE A 20 -5.18 2.55 -6.23
C PHE A 20 -5.75 2.62 -4.82
N VAL A 21 -5.11 3.42 -3.96
CA VAL A 21 -5.56 3.66 -2.59
C VAL A 21 -5.64 5.15 -2.32
N ASN A 22 -6.66 5.54 -1.57
CA ASN A 22 -6.68 6.86 -0.95
C ASN A 22 -5.71 6.81 0.25
N SER A 23 -4.70 7.69 0.25
CA SER A 23 -3.73 7.78 1.35
C SER A 23 -4.39 8.04 2.70
N ASP A 24 -5.50 8.77 2.70
CA ASP A 24 -6.24 9.13 3.91
C ASP A 24 -6.97 7.93 4.54
N GLN A 25 -7.07 6.81 3.81
CA GLN A 25 -7.68 5.56 4.28
C GLN A 25 -6.65 4.54 4.77
N ILE A 26 -5.35 4.85 4.71
CA ILE A 26 -4.29 3.97 5.22
C ILE A 26 -4.14 4.22 6.72
N VAL A 27 -4.44 3.20 7.53
CA VAL A 27 -4.30 3.23 8.98
C VAL A 27 -2.86 2.90 9.38
N ALA A 28 -2.26 1.91 8.73
CA ALA A 28 -0.89 1.48 9.00
C ALA A 28 -0.21 0.96 7.73
N ILE A 29 1.11 1.15 7.69
CA ILE A 29 2.02 0.62 6.68
C ILE A 29 3.01 -0.26 7.42
N ILE A 30 3.00 -1.57 7.15
CA ILE A 30 3.75 -2.58 7.90
C ILE A 30 4.69 -3.31 6.93
N ALA A 31 5.96 -3.45 7.31
CA ALA A 31 6.93 -4.23 6.56
C ALA A 31 6.65 -5.74 6.74
N GLY A 32 6.24 -6.41 5.67
CA GLY A 32 6.21 -7.88 5.60
C GLY A 32 7.51 -8.45 5.04
N GLN A 33 7.63 -9.78 5.00
CA GLN A 33 8.85 -10.45 4.50
C GLN A 33 9.12 -10.17 3.01
N ASN A 34 8.07 -10.13 2.18
CA ASN A 34 8.17 -10.02 0.72
C ASN A 34 7.33 -8.89 0.11
N THR A 35 6.48 -8.27 0.93
CA THR A 35 5.48 -7.26 0.57
C THR A 35 5.31 -6.29 1.73
N THR A 36 4.78 -5.11 1.42
CA THR A 36 4.29 -4.17 2.41
C THR A 36 2.80 -4.39 2.60
N GLU A 37 2.38 -4.51 3.86
CA GLU A 37 0.99 -4.61 4.24
C GLU A 37 0.42 -3.23 4.53
N LEU A 38 -0.74 -2.96 3.94
CA LEU A 38 -1.54 -1.77 4.17
C LEU A 38 -2.79 -2.17 4.95
N GLN A 39 -2.91 -1.68 6.17
CA GLN A 39 -4.16 -1.77 6.91
C GLN A 39 -5.02 -0.57 6.56
N MET A 40 -6.24 -0.83 6.10
CA MET A 40 -7.16 0.20 5.64
C MET A 40 -8.21 0.54 6.71
N THR A 41 -8.79 1.74 6.64
CA THR A 41 -9.85 2.19 7.57
C THR A 41 -11.13 1.36 7.49
N ASP A 42 -11.34 0.64 6.39
CA ASP A 42 -12.49 -0.25 6.17
C ASP A 42 -12.29 -1.65 6.79
N GLY A 43 -11.16 -1.89 7.46
CA GLY A 43 -10.81 -3.16 8.09
C GLY A 43 -10.19 -4.19 7.15
N HIS A 44 -10.02 -3.89 5.86
CA HIS A 44 -9.34 -4.78 4.92
C HIS A 44 -7.83 -4.56 4.93
N THR A 45 -7.08 -5.66 4.76
CA THR A 45 -5.65 -5.63 4.50
C THR A 45 -5.40 -5.70 3.00
N ARG A 46 -4.41 -4.94 2.52
CA ARG A 46 -3.93 -5.00 1.14
C ARG A 46 -2.42 -5.20 1.13
N TRP A 47 -1.90 -5.96 0.18
CA TRP A 47 -0.47 -6.20 0.02
C TRP A 47 0.04 -5.48 -1.22
N VAL A 48 1.19 -4.83 -1.08
CA VAL A 48 1.87 -4.15 -2.18
C VAL A 48 3.34 -4.56 -2.25
N LYS A 49 3.91 -4.48 -3.46
CA LYS A 49 5.32 -4.81 -3.71
C LYS A 49 6.28 -3.69 -3.34
N ASP A 50 5.78 -2.46 -3.29
CA ASP A 50 6.55 -1.28 -2.91
C ASP A 50 6.99 -1.36 -1.46
N THR A 51 8.16 -0.81 -1.13
CA THR A 51 8.65 -0.80 0.26
C THR A 51 7.82 0.15 1.13
N PRO A 52 7.82 0.00 2.46
CA PRO A 52 7.11 0.92 3.35
C PRO A 52 7.50 2.38 3.11
N GLU A 53 8.78 2.66 2.86
CA GLU A 53 9.31 4.00 2.59
C GLU A 53 8.79 4.57 1.27
N GLU A 54 8.72 3.74 0.22
CA GLU A 54 8.14 4.12 -1.08
C GLU A 54 6.66 4.47 -0.92
N VAL A 55 5.88 3.63 -0.22
CA VAL A 55 4.45 3.88 0.05
C VAL A 55 4.26 5.19 0.81
N VAL A 56 5.06 5.45 1.85
CA VAL A 56 5.02 6.71 2.62
C VAL A 56 5.34 7.92 1.72
N SER A 57 6.34 7.79 0.84
CA SER A 57 6.72 8.83 -0.11
C SER A 57 5.58 9.16 -1.07
N PHE A 58 4.92 8.14 -1.63
CA PHE A 58 3.76 8.33 -2.49
C PHE A 58 2.62 9.02 -1.74
N ALA A 59 2.31 8.58 -0.51
CA ALA A 59 1.25 9.17 0.30
C ALA A 59 1.47 10.66 0.62
N LYS A 60 2.73 11.07 0.85
CA LYS A 60 3.10 12.46 1.13
C LYS A 60 3.08 13.36 -0.10
N THR A 61 3.38 12.80 -1.29
CA THR A 61 3.43 13.56 -2.56
C THR A 61 2.03 14.04 -2.98
N THR A 62 0.98 13.41 -2.48
CA THR A 62 -0.41 13.72 -2.81
C THR A 62 -1.09 14.78 -1.93
N THR A 63 -0.33 15.48 -1.07
CA THR A 63 -0.82 16.62 -0.26
C THR A 63 -0.47 17.94 -0.95
#